data_AF-A0A0A1Q1J0-F1
#
_entry.id   AF-A0A0A1Q1J0-F1
#
_cell.length_a   1.000
_cell.length_b   1.000
_cell.length_c   1.000
_cell.angle_alpha   90.00
_cell.angle_beta   90.00
_cell.angle_gamma   90.00
#
_symmetry.space_group_name_H-M   'P 1'
#
loop_
_entity.id
_entity.type
_entity.pdbx_description
1 polymer ?
#
loop_
_entity_poly.entity_id
_entity_poly.type
_entity_poly.pdbx_seq_one_letter_code
_entity_poly.pdbx_strand_id
1 'polypeptide(L)'
;MILLTNSPKRLRRERSNGRRRIRGGRLGSGIPLNEGRPQSGRFFQYKERLSRPIAKAIVRERALQPIETTRRLADIVARVVRGKPGDIHPATRTFQALRIAVNEELAELEQALAAAERILKPGGRLVVVTFHSLEDRIVKQFLGQRSAVSAGGSRHAPAAAVAEPTFTLLGRKAVAAGEAEAAANPRARSAKLRAAVRTGAPAREARS
;
A
#
# COMPACT_ATOMS: atom_id res chain seq x y z
N MET A 1 -2.63 3.33 5.41
CA MET A 1 -3.76 3.30 6.37
C MET A 1 -4.86 4.21 5.84
N ILE A 2 -5.99 3.64 5.42
CA ILE A 2 -7.15 4.40 4.90
C ILE A 2 -7.93 4.94 6.10
N LEU A 3 -8.18 6.24 6.15
CA LEU A 3 -9.04 6.85 7.16
C LEU A 3 -10.39 7.18 6.51
N LEU A 4 -11.40 6.36 6.80
CA LEU A 4 -12.78 6.65 6.43
C LEU A 4 -13.36 7.57 7.50
N THR A 5 -13.68 8.81 7.15
CA THR A 5 -14.35 9.74 8.07
C THR A 5 -15.85 9.74 7.78
N ASN A 6 -16.65 9.38 8.79
CA ASN A 6 -18.11 9.40 8.72
C ASN A 6 -18.67 10.22 9.89
N SER A 7 -19.56 11.18 9.62
CA SER A 7 -20.61 11.69 10.52
C SER A 7 -21.43 12.78 9.80
N PRO A 8 -22.75 12.91 10.06
CA PRO A 8 -23.40 12.67 11.36
C PRO A 8 -24.61 11.72 11.31
N LYS A 9 -24.65 10.76 12.24
CA LYS A 9 -25.70 10.62 13.28
C LYS A 9 -25.58 9.28 14.02
N ARG A 10 -25.56 9.43 15.34
CA ARG A 10 -25.64 8.50 16.46
C ARG A 10 -26.48 7.24 16.18
N LEU A 11 -25.93 6.05 16.45
CA LEU A 11 -26.70 4.98 17.06
C LEU A 11 -25.81 4.10 17.95
N ARG A 12 -26.23 4.03 19.21
CA ARG A 12 -25.66 3.28 20.33
C ARG A 12 -25.95 1.79 20.12
N ARG A 13 -25.02 0.89 20.43
CA ARG A 13 -25.37 -0.51 20.73
C ARG A 13 -24.45 -1.11 21.79
N GLU A 14 -25.10 -1.83 22.69
CA GLU A 14 -24.61 -2.40 23.94
C GLU A 14 -23.61 -3.53 23.73
N ARG A 15 -22.74 -3.71 24.73
CA ARG A 15 -21.80 -4.83 24.84
C ARG A 15 -22.54 -6.01 25.46
N SER A 16 -22.42 -7.19 24.84
CA SER A 16 -22.56 -8.45 25.55
C SER A 16 -21.21 -9.17 25.58
N ASN A 17 -20.97 -9.78 26.74
CA ASN A 17 -19.72 -10.21 27.31
C ASN A 17 -19.45 -11.67 26.92
N GLY A 18 -18.22 -11.99 26.51
CA GLY A 18 -17.80 -13.34 26.14
C GLY A 18 -16.31 -13.54 26.40
N ARG A 19 -15.96 -13.79 27.67
CA ARG A 19 -14.60 -14.11 28.12
C ARG A 19 -14.07 -15.38 27.43
N ARG A 20 -12.91 -15.29 26.78
CA ARG A 20 -11.93 -16.40 26.73
C ARG A 20 -10.52 -15.86 26.96
N ARG A 21 -9.97 -16.25 28.11
CA ARG A 21 -8.54 -16.23 28.42
C ARG A 21 -7.83 -17.28 27.55
N ILE A 22 -6.74 -16.93 26.86
CA ILE A 22 -5.69 -17.89 26.49
C ILE A 22 -4.33 -17.25 26.78
N ARG A 23 -3.48 -18.04 27.44
CA ARG A 23 -2.13 -17.74 27.96
C ARG A 23 -1.11 -17.55 26.82
N GLY A 24 0.01 -16.91 27.16
CA GLY A 24 1.14 -16.67 26.26
C GLY A 24 1.88 -17.93 25.81
N GLY A 25 2.53 -17.82 24.64
CA GLY A 25 3.42 -18.83 24.09
C GLY A 25 3.92 -18.44 22.69
N ARG A 26 5.24 -18.25 22.57
CA ARG A 26 6.13 -18.36 21.39
C ARG A 26 5.63 -17.85 20.02
N LEU A 27 6.31 -16.80 19.53
CA LEU A 27 6.47 -16.53 18.11
C LEU A 27 7.34 -17.64 17.50
N GLY A 28 6.74 -18.58 16.77
CA GLY A 28 7.47 -19.64 16.09
C GLY A 28 6.64 -20.30 15.01
N SER A 29 6.92 -19.93 13.76
CA SER A 29 6.82 -20.76 12.54
C SER A 29 7.20 -19.84 11.37
N GLY A 30 8.44 -19.81 10.90
CA GLY A 30 8.97 -20.87 10.02
C GLY A 30 8.55 -20.54 8.59
N ILE A 31 9.43 -19.90 7.82
CA ILE A 31 9.20 -19.63 6.39
C ILE A 31 9.15 -20.98 5.66
N PRO A 32 8.01 -21.44 5.12
CA PRO A 32 8.00 -22.61 4.28
C PRO A 32 8.34 -22.14 2.85
N LEU A 33 9.60 -22.29 2.45
CA LEU A 33 9.96 -22.30 1.03
C LEU A 33 9.99 -23.77 0.61
N ASN A 34 8.84 -24.28 0.17
CA ASN A 34 8.75 -25.61 -0.40
C ASN A 34 9.55 -25.69 -1.70
N GLU A 35 10.14 -26.86 -1.92
CA GLU A 35 11.06 -27.21 -3.00
C GLU A 35 10.37 -27.17 -4.38
N GLY A 36 11.15 -26.86 -5.41
CA GLY A 36 10.72 -27.05 -6.80
C GLY A 36 10.07 -25.82 -7.47
N ARG A 37 10.94 -24.97 -8.04
CA ARG A 37 10.73 -23.82 -8.95
C ARG A 37 11.06 -22.48 -8.28
N PRO A 38 12.06 -21.73 -8.78
CA PRO A 38 12.32 -20.40 -8.26
C PRO A 38 11.08 -19.54 -8.53
N GLN A 39 10.45 -18.99 -7.49
CA GLN A 39 9.50 -17.89 -7.59
C GLN A 39 10.21 -16.59 -8.00
N SER A 40 11.04 -16.66 -9.06
CA SER A 40 11.83 -15.57 -9.63
C SER A 40 10.98 -14.47 -10.29
N GLY A 41 9.65 -14.50 -10.15
CA GLY A 41 8.72 -13.53 -10.72
C GLY A 41 8.30 -12.38 -9.79
N ARG A 42 8.40 -12.48 -8.46
CA ARG A 42 7.84 -11.46 -7.53
C ARG A 42 8.83 -10.43 -6.98
N PHE A 43 10.13 -10.59 -7.23
CA PHE A 43 11.14 -9.57 -6.89
C PHE A 43 11.23 -8.42 -7.90
N PHE A 44 10.55 -8.51 -9.05
CA PHE A 44 10.73 -7.60 -10.19
C PHE A 44 9.98 -6.26 -10.09
N GLN A 45 9.04 -6.10 -9.15
CA GLN A 45 8.14 -4.93 -9.14
C GLN A 45 8.61 -3.74 -8.27
N TYR A 46 9.73 -3.85 -7.55
CA TYR A 46 10.07 -2.89 -6.48
C TYR A 46 11.22 -1.92 -6.79
N LYS A 47 11.63 -1.78 -8.06
CA LYS A 47 12.68 -0.83 -8.49
C LYS A 47 14.04 -0.96 -7.77
N GLU A 48 14.32 -2.05 -7.06
CA GLU A 48 15.66 -2.32 -6.54
C GLU A 48 16.49 -2.99 -7.64
N ARG A 49 17.39 -2.22 -8.25
CA ARG A 49 18.24 -2.68 -9.37
C ARG A 49 19.09 -3.87 -8.97
N LEU A 50 19.43 -3.96 -7.68
CA LEU A 50 20.24 -5.05 -7.11
C LEU A 50 19.39 -6.15 -6.46
N SER A 51 18.07 -6.21 -6.76
CA SER A 51 17.14 -7.21 -6.19
C SER A 51 17.66 -8.66 -6.32
N ARG A 52 18.15 -9.05 -7.50
CA ARG A 52 18.71 -10.40 -7.75
C ARG A 52 19.99 -10.66 -6.94
N PRO A 53 21.03 -9.80 -6.98
CA PRO A 53 22.19 -9.91 -6.10
C PRO A 53 21.85 -9.99 -4.61
N ILE A 54 20.93 -9.15 -4.13
CA ILE A 54 20.50 -9.14 -2.72
C ILE A 54 19.83 -10.46 -2.36
N ALA A 55 18.90 -10.96 -3.17
CA ALA A 55 18.25 -12.24 -2.94
C ALA A 55 19.26 -13.40 -2.88
N LYS A 56 20.25 -13.43 -3.79
CA LYS A 56 21.34 -14.43 -3.76
C LYS A 56 22.14 -14.35 -2.46
N ALA A 57 22.50 -13.15 -2.00
CA ALA A 57 23.23 -12.97 -0.75
C ALA A 57 22.42 -13.44 0.45
N ILE A 58 21.13 -13.12 0.52
CA ILE A 58 20.23 -13.57 1.60
C ILE A 58 20.13 -15.10 1.62
N VAL A 59 19.96 -15.75 0.47
CA VAL A 59 19.88 -17.21 0.37
C VAL A 59 21.19 -17.87 0.84
N ARG A 60 22.33 -17.35 0.39
CA ARG A 60 23.65 -17.84 0.81
C ARG A 60 23.85 -17.73 2.32
N GLU A 61 23.52 -16.57 2.90
CA GLU A 61 23.69 -16.32 4.34
C GLU A 61 22.75 -17.19 5.18
N ARG A 62 21.52 -17.42 4.69
CA ARG A 62 20.55 -18.29 5.34
C ARG A 62 20.97 -19.76 5.35
N ALA A 63 21.71 -20.20 4.33
CA ALA A 63 22.27 -21.55 4.28
C ALA A 63 23.35 -21.78 5.35
N LEU A 64 24.02 -20.71 5.80
CA LEU A 64 25.04 -20.78 6.86
C LEU A 64 24.40 -20.69 8.26
N GLN A 65 23.46 -19.76 8.44
CA GLN A 65 22.78 -19.55 9.73
C GLN A 65 21.44 -18.82 9.52
N PRO A 66 20.40 -19.14 10.32
CA PRO A 66 19.13 -18.41 10.28
C PRO A 66 19.32 -16.90 10.42
N ILE A 67 18.55 -16.11 9.67
CA ILE A 67 18.56 -14.64 9.76
C ILE A 67 17.39 -14.22 10.65
N GLU A 68 17.68 -13.91 11.91
CA GLU A 68 16.64 -13.70 12.93
C GLU A 68 16.41 -12.23 13.29
N THR A 69 17.31 -11.34 12.87
CA THR A 69 17.24 -9.92 13.21
C THR A 69 17.26 -9.03 11.97
N THR A 70 16.56 -7.90 12.05
CA THR A 70 16.55 -6.89 11.00
C THR A 70 17.93 -6.26 10.82
N ARG A 71 18.71 -6.09 11.90
CA ARG A 71 20.09 -5.60 11.80
C ARG A 71 20.94 -6.51 10.91
N ARG A 72 20.92 -7.82 11.16
CA ARG A 72 21.70 -8.77 10.37
C ARG A 72 21.28 -8.80 8.90
N LEU A 73 19.97 -8.71 8.63
CA LEU A 73 19.49 -8.57 7.26
C LEU A 73 19.97 -7.26 6.61
N ALA A 74 19.97 -6.15 7.36
CA ALA A 74 20.48 -4.87 6.87
C ALA A 74 21.97 -4.94 6.50
N ASP A 75 22.78 -5.61 7.32
CA ASP A 75 24.21 -5.80 7.09
C ASP A 75 24.46 -6.61 5.81
N ILE A 76 23.70 -7.71 5.61
CA ILE A 76 23.78 -8.51 4.38
C ILE A 76 23.47 -7.64 3.16
N VAL A 77 22.43 -6.81 3.22
CA VAL A 77 22.07 -5.91 2.11
C VAL A 77 23.14 -4.85 1.89
N ALA A 78 23.71 -4.27 2.95
CA ALA A 78 24.76 -3.24 2.86
C ALA A 78 26.06 -3.77 2.24
N ARG A 79 26.35 -5.08 2.38
CA ARG A 79 27.47 -5.73 1.67
C ARG A 79 27.27 -5.79 0.15
N VAL A 80 26.01 -5.82 -0.31
CA VAL A 80 25.67 -5.90 -1.74
C VAL A 80 25.44 -4.52 -2.34
N VAL A 81 24.75 -3.64 -1.61
CA VAL A 81 24.36 -2.31 -2.07
C VAL A 81 25.31 -1.28 -1.47
N ARG A 82 26.26 -0.79 -2.28
CA ARG A 82 27.13 0.32 -1.90
C ARG A 82 26.35 1.64 -1.98
N GLY A 83 26.14 2.30 -0.84
CA GLY A 83 25.56 3.65 -0.79
C GLY A 83 26.61 4.72 -1.09
N LYS A 84 26.16 5.90 -1.55
CA LYS A 84 26.98 7.11 -1.61
C LYS A 84 26.71 8.00 -0.38
N PRO A 85 27.64 8.90 -0.02
CA PRO A 85 27.36 9.92 0.99
C PRO A 85 26.08 10.70 0.64
N GLY A 86 25.15 10.80 1.58
CA GLY A 86 23.84 11.46 1.40
C GLY A 86 22.69 10.55 0.94
N ASP A 87 22.96 9.28 0.58
CA ASP A 87 21.90 8.33 0.26
C ASP A 87 21.16 7.84 1.52
N ILE A 88 19.90 7.44 1.34
CA ILE A 88 19.18 6.67 2.35
C ILE A 88 19.91 5.34 2.63
N HIS A 89 19.76 4.81 3.84
CA HIS A 89 20.43 3.57 4.22
C HIS A 89 20.17 2.46 3.17
N PRO A 90 21.20 1.72 2.70
CA PRO A 90 21.08 0.79 1.56
C PRO A 90 19.98 -0.27 1.73
N ALA A 91 19.77 -0.73 2.97
CA ALA A 91 18.72 -1.70 3.28
C ALA A 91 17.29 -1.16 3.18
N THR A 92 17.07 0.17 3.19
CA THR A 92 15.74 0.79 3.29
C THR A 92 14.79 0.32 2.18
N ARG A 93 15.28 0.26 0.94
CA ARG A 93 14.49 -0.20 -0.22
C ARG A 93 14.18 -1.70 -0.13
N THR A 94 15.12 -2.50 0.37
CA THR A 94 14.91 -3.94 0.58
C THR A 94 13.88 -4.19 1.66
N PHE A 95 13.97 -3.50 2.80
CA PHE A 95 12.96 -3.58 3.86
C PHE A 95 11.58 -3.12 3.38
N GLN A 96 11.52 -2.05 2.58
CA GLN A 96 10.27 -1.63 1.95
C GLN A 96 9.69 -2.73 1.06
N ALA A 97 10.51 -3.34 0.19
CA ALA A 97 10.07 -4.42 -0.69
C ALA A 97 9.59 -5.66 0.09
N LEU A 98 10.34 -6.05 1.13
CA LEU A 98 9.95 -7.17 2.00
C LEU A 98 8.66 -6.89 2.75
N ARG A 99 8.49 -5.69 3.30
CA ARG A 99 7.27 -5.30 4.00
C ARG A 99 6.05 -5.41 3.07
N ILE A 100 6.17 -4.90 1.85
CA ILE A 100 5.09 -4.99 0.87
C ILE A 100 4.82 -6.45 0.47
N ALA A 101 5.88 -7.25 0.26
CA ALA A 101 5.77 -8.64 -0.19
C ALA A 101 5.25 -9.59 0.90
N VAL A 102 5.57 -9.36 2.16
CA VAL A 102 5.19 -10.22 3.29
C VAL A 102 3.76 -9.95 3.75
N ASN A 103 3.33 -8.69 3.73
CA ASN A 103 2.04 -8.30 4.30
C ASN A 103 0.92 -8.16 3.25
N GLU A 104 1.15 -8.53 1.99
CA GLU A 104 0.19 -8.37 0.88
C GLU A 104 -0.45 -6.96 0.80
N GLU A 105 0.26 -5.92 1.27
CA GLU A 105 -0.31 -4.59 1.62
C GLU A 105 -1.00 -3.90 0.44
N LEU A 106 -0.56 -4.21 -0.79
CA LEU A 106 -1.14 -3.62 -2.01
C LEU A 106 -2.50 -4.24 -2.35
N ALA A 107 -2.66 -5.55 -2.16
CA ALA A 107 -3.92 -6.22 -2.44
C ALA A 107 -4.98 -5.80 -1.42
N GLU A 108 -4.59 -5.69 -0.14
CA GLU A 108 -5.46 -5.14 0.90
C GLU A 108 -5.89 -3.70 0.61
N LEU A 109 -4.96 -2.85 0.11
CA LEU A 109 -5.29 -1.49 -0.28
C LEU A 109 -6.36 -1.46 -1.38
N GLU A 110 -6.21 -2.27 -2.43
CA GLU A 110 -7.18 -2.34 -3.53
C GLU A 110 -8.56 -2.81 -3.05
N GLN A 111 -8.58 -3.87 -2.24
CA GLN A 111 -9.82 -4.39 -1.65
C GLN A 111 -10.49 -3.36 -0.74
N ALA A 112 -9.72 -2.64 0.07
CA ALA A 112 -10.23 -1.61 0.96
C ALA A 112 -10.77 -0.39 0.20
N LEU A 113 -10.16 0.00 -0.92
CA LEU A 113 -10.68 1.05 -1.79
C LEU A 113 -12.02 0.64 -2.44
N ALA A 114 -12.11 -0.60 -2.95
CA ALA A 114 -13.35 -1.14 -3.50
C ALA A 114 -14.44 -1.31 -2.42
N ALA A 115 -14.07 -1.69 -1.20
CA ALA A 115 -14.99 -1.72 -0.07
C ALA A 115 -15.48 -0.32 0.31
N ALA A 116 -14.59 0.67 0.33
CA ALA A 116 -14.94 2.06 0.62
C ALA A 116 -15.96 2.61 -0.39
N GLU A 117 -15.80 2.32 -1.68
CA GLU A 117 -16.77 2.67 -2.73
C GLU A 117 -18.18 2.12 -2.46
N ARG A 118 -18.26 0.88 -1.96
CA ARG A 118 -19.52 0.19 -1.65
C ARG A 118 -20.21 0.73 -0.40
N ILE A 119 -19.45 1.08 0.64
CA ILE A 119 -20.03 1.45 1.95
C ILE A 119 -20.27 2.95 2.11
N LEU A 120 -19.56 3.79 1.36
CA LEU A 120 -19.76 5.24 1.43
C LEU A 120 -21.12 5.62 0.86
N LYS A 121 -21.90 6.36 1.65
CA LYS A 121 -23.13 7.00 1.20
C LYS A 121 -22.80 8.16 0.24
N PRO A 122 -23.74 8.58 -0.62
CA PRO A 122 -23.59 9.82 -1.39
C PRO A 122 -23.21 11.00 -0.49
N GLY A 123 -22.24 11.81 -0.93
CA GLY A 123 -21.64 12.89 -0.14
C GLY A 123 -20.56 12.45 0.86
N GLY A 124 -20.39 11.14 1.10
CA GLY A 124 -19.34 10.59 1.96
C GLY A 124 -17.93 10.86 1.41
N ARG A 125 -16.94 10.99 2.30
CA ARG A 125 -15.57 11.33 1.91
C ARG A 125 -14.63 10.14 2.05
N LEU A 126 -13.89 9.84 0.99
CA LEU A 126 -12.75 8.94 1.03
C LEU A 126 -11.47 9.76 1.16
N VAL A 127 -10.73 9.57 2.24
CA VAL A 127 -9.42 10.20 2.46
C VAL A 127 -8.37 9.11 2.65
N VAL A 128 -7.34 9.14 1.81
CA VAL A 128 -6.28 8.13 1.81
C VAL A 128 -4.93 8.81 1.97
N VAL A 129 -4.18 8.37 2.98
CA VAL A 129 -2.79 8.78 3.21
C VAL A 129 -1.88 7.61 2.85
N THR A 130 -0.98 7.87 1.91
CA THR A 130 -0.01 6.90 1.38
C THR A 130 1.40 7.37 1.73
N PHE A 131 2.31 6.44 2.00
CA PHE A 131 3.69 6.76 2.41
C PHE A 131 4.72 6.37 1.36
N HIS A 132 4.32 5.61 0.33
CA HIS A 132 5.19 5.25 -0.77
C HIS A 132 4.53 5.33 -2.15
N SER A 133 5.36 5.38 -3.18
CA SER A 133 4.93 5.67 -4.56
C SER A 133 4.04 4.59 -5.20
N LEU A 134 4.08 3.34 -4.73
CA LEU A 134 3.23 2.26 -5.23
C LEU A 134 1.80 2.41 -4.71
N GLU A 135 1.62 2.61 -3.40
CA GLU A 135 0.32 2.95 -2.80
C GLU A 135 -0.30 4.18 -3.48
N ASP A 136 0.46 5.29 -3.58
CA ASP A 136 -0.01 6.54 -4.20
C ASP A 136 -0.48 6.32 -5.65
N ARG A 137 0.21 5.44 -6.40
CA ARG A 137 -0.17 5.09 -7.77
C ARG A 137 -1.50 4.33 -7.81
N ILE A 138 -1.68 3.33 -6.94
CA ILE A 138 -2.92 2.56 -6.85
C ILE A 138 -4.10 3.50 -6.52
N VAL A 139 -3.95 4.35 -5.50
CA VAL A 139 -5.00 5.31 -5.11
C VAL A 139 -5.30 6.29 -6.24
N LYS A 140 -4.26 6.84 -6.88
CA LYS A 140 -4.41 7.76 -8.02
C LYS A 140 -5.16 7.10 -9.17
N GLN A 141 -4.81 5.86 -9.52
CA GLN A 141 -5.43 5.12 -10.60
C GLN A 141 -6.88 4.79 -10.27
N PHE A 142 -7.15 4.29 -9.07
CA PHE A 142 -8.50 3.99 -8.59
C PHE A 142 -9.40 5.23 -8.67
N LEU A 143 -9.01 6.33 -8.03
CA LEU A 143 -9.79 7.56 -8.04
C LEU A 143 -9.91 8.16 -9.45
N GLY A 144 -8.85 8.07 -10.27
CA GLY A 144 -8.90 8.53 -11.67
C GLY A 144 -9.92 7.77 -12.51
N GLN A 145 -9.98 6.44 -12.38
CA GLN A 145 -10.96 5.61 -13.09
C GLN A 145 -12.40 5.84 -12.61
N ARG A 146 -12.57 6.10 -11.30
CA ARG A 146 -13.89 6.32 -10.68
C ARG A 146 -14.41 7.75 -10.79
N SER A 147 -13.55 8.70 -11.15
CA SER A 147 -13.92 10.10 -11.40
C SER A 147 -13.91 10.49 -12.88
N ALA A 148 -13.54 9.57 -13.78
CA ALA A 148 -13.55 9.83 -15.22
C ALA A 148 -14.98 10.03 -15.73
N VAL A 149 -15.19 11.14 -16.44
CA VAL A 149 -16.46 11.50 -17.11
C VAL A 149 -16.39 11.24 -18.62
N SER A 150 -15.20 11.00 -19.16
CA SER A 150 -14.96 10.66 -20.57
C SER A 150 -13.95 9.50 -20.65
N ALA A 151 -14.18 8.56 -21.57
CA ALA A 151 -13.23 7.52 -21.89
C ALA A 151 -12.08 8.22 -22.58
N GLY A 152 -10.87 8.13 -22.02
CA GLY A 152 -9.66 8.68 -22.64
C GLY A 152 -9.38 7.98 -23.97
N GLY A 153 -10.07 8.40 -25.02
CA GLY A 153 -9.90 8.00 -26.40
C GLY A 153 -9.40 9.19 -27.21
N SER A 154 -8.69 8.89 -28.30
CA SER A 154 -8.36 9.87 -29.34
C SER A 154 -9.58 10.75 -29.66
N ARG A 155 -9.35 12.04 -29.95
CA ARG A 155 -10.35 13.00 -30.48
C ARG A 155 -11.07 12.51 -31.75
N HIS A 156 -10.68 11.35 -32.28
CA HIS A 156 -11.21 10.68 -33.45
C HIS A 156 -11.86 9.31 -33.17
N ALA A 157 -11.96 8.88 -31.90
CA ALA A 157 -12.65 7.64 -31.53
C ALA A 157 -14.10 7.96 -31.09
N PRO A 158 -15.09 7.13 -31.47
CA PRO A 158 -16.45 7.30 -30.98
C PRO A 158 -16.45 7.24 -29.44
N ALA A 159 -17.22 8.13 -28.83
CA ALA A 159 -17.31 8.25 -27.37
C ALA A 159 -17.81 6.92 -26.79
N ALA A 160 -16.89 6.13 -26.23
CA ALA A 160 -17.26 4.94 -25.48
C ALA A 160 -18.07 5.36 -24.25
N ALA A 161 -19.19 4.68 -24.00
CA ALA A 161 -20.00 4.91 -22.81
C ALA A 161 -19.12 4.75 -21.56
N VAL A 162 -18.96 5.84 -20.82
CA VAL A 162 -18.23 5.84 -19.55
C VAL A 162 -19.24 5.53 -18.47
N ALA A 163 -18.93 4.53 -17.65
CA ALA A 163 -19.71 4.31 -16.43
C ALA A 163 -19.78 5.60 -15.62
N GLU A 164 -20.93 5.88 -15.02
CA GLU A 164 -21.12 7.09 -14.23
C GLU A 164 -20.03 7.24 -13.16
N PRO A 165 -19.48 8.45 -12.95
CA PRO A 165 -18.47 8.67 -11.93
C PRO A 165 -19.00 8.32 -10.55
N THR A 166 -18.33 7.42 -9.83
CA THR A 166 -18.69 7.06 -8.44
C THR A 166 -18.04 7.97 -7.42
N PHE A 167 -17.03 8.75 -7.83
CA PHE A 167 -16.35 9.74 -7.00
C PHE A 167 -16.12 11.06 -7.74
N THR A 168 -16.13 12.18 -7.01
CA THR A 168 -15.64 13.49 -7.44
C THR A 168 -14.35 13.81 -6.68
N LEU A 169 -13.26 14.09 -7.39
CA LEU A 169 -11.99 14.46 -6.76
C LEU A 169 -12.10 15.80 -6.02
N LEU A 170 -11.61 15.86 -4.78
CA LEU A 170 -11.47 17.15 -4.06
C LEU A 170 -10.24 17.93 -4.50
N GLY A 171 -9.26 17.26 -5.12
CA GLY A 171 -8.07 17.89 -5.66
C GLY A 171 -7.41 17.00 -6.72
N ARG A 172 -6.85 17.61 -7.77
CA ARG A 172 -6.14 16.88 -8.84
C ARG A 172 -4.79 16.33 -8.38
N LYS A 173 -4.10 17.08 -7.53
CA LYS A 173 -2.79 16.72 -6.97
C LYS A 173 -2.97 16.19 -5.54
N ALA A 174 -2.08 15.28 -5.15
CA ALA A 174 -2.00 14.88 -3.75
C ALA A 174 -1.48 16.05 -2.91
N VAL A 175 -1.94 16.15 -1.67
CA VAL A 175 -1.40 17.08 -0.68
C VAL A 175 -0.23 16.40 0.01
N ALA A 176 0.93 17.05 0.04
CA ALA A 176 2.13 16.59 0.73
C ALA A 176 2.28 17.31 2.08
N ALA A 177 3.02 16.71 3.00
CA ALA A 177 3.39 17.36 4.26
C ALA A 177 4.20 18.65 3.97
N GLY A 178 3.92 19.69 4.75
CA GLY A 178 4.71 20.94 4.71
C GLY A 178 6.09 20.76 5.35
N GLU A 179 7.00 21.71 5.15
CA GLU A 179 8.36 21.62 5.69
C GLU A 179 8.39 21.53 7.22
N ALA A 180 7.59 22.35 7.90
CA ALA A 180 7.47 22.32 9.36
C ALA A 180 6.95 20.97 9.87
N GLU A 181 5.95 20.38 9.21
CA GLU A 181 5.42 19.06 9.56
C GLU A 181 6.46 17.96 9.31
N ALA A 182 7.17 18.01 8.18
CA ALA A 182 8.21 17.05 7.85
C ALA A 182 9.44 17.14 8.78
N ALA A 183 9.71 18.32 9.35
CA ALA A 183 10.74 18.53 10.36
C ALA A 183 10.32 17.97 11.73
N ALA A 184 9.09 18.28 12.18
CA ALA A 184 8.56 17.79 13.44
C ALA A 184 8.25 16.28 13.42
N ASN A 185 7.85 15.76 12.27
CA ASN A 185 7.53 14.35 12.06
C ASN A 185 8.21 13.83 10.79
N PRO A 186 9.44 13.28 10.91
CA PRO A 186 10.16 12.72 9.77
C PRO A 186 9.38 11.64 8.99
N ARG A 187 8.42 10.94 9.62
CA ARG A 187 7.57 9.94 8.95
C ARG A 187 6.54 10.59 8.01
N ALA A 188 6.20 11.86 8.20
CA ALA A 188 5.27 12.60 7.35
C ALA A 188 5.91 13.06 6.03
N ARG A 189 7.25 13.11 5.95
CA ARG A 189 7.98 13.63 4.77
C ARG A 189 7.58 12.96 3.45
N SER A 190 7.27 11.67 3.48
CA SER A 190 6.85 10.91 2.29
C SER A 190 5.33 10.73 2.19
N ALA A 191 4.56 11.28 3.13
CA ALA A 191 3.12 11.16 3.16
C ALA A 191 2.47 11.98 2.05
N LYS A 192 1.50 11.35 1.39
CA LYS A 192 0.66 11.96 0.36
C LYS A 192 -0.79 11.66 0.66
N LEU A 193 -1.59 12.73 0.76
CA LEU A 193 -3.02 12.65 0.97
C LEU A 193 -3.77 12.85 -0.35
N ARG A 194 -4.72 11.97 -0.62
CA ARG A 194 -5.72 12.11 -1.69
C ARG A 194 -7.11 12.02 -1.10
N ALA A 195 -8.02 12.83 -1.63
CA ALA A 195 -9.39 12.86 -1.16
C ALA A 195 -10.40 12.97 -2.30
N ALA A 196 -11.54 12.31 -2.13
CA ALA A 196 -12.66 12.34 -3.07
C ALA A 196 -14.00 12.22 -2.32
N VAL A 197 -15.07 12.74 -2.95
CA VAL A 197 -16.45 12.68 -2.45
C VAL A 197 -17.22 11.64 -3.24
N ARG A 198 -17.94 10.76 -2.56
CA ARG A 198 -18.80 9.75 -3.13
C ARG A 198 -20.01 10.39 -3.80
N THR A 199 -20.30 10.01 -5.04
CA THR A 199 -21.49 10.48 -5.78
C THR A 199 -22.73 9.63 -5.46
N GLY A 200 -23.84 9.85 -6.19
CA GLY A 200 -25.04 9.01 -6.14
C GLY A 200 -24.96 7.72 -6.98
N ALA A 201 -24.04 7.63 -7.93
CA ALA A 201 -23.94 6.49 -8.86
C ALA A 201 -23.68 5.17 -8.11
N PRO A 202 -24.17 4.00 -8.56
CA PRO A 202 -23.92 2.73 -7.89
C PRO A 202 -22.43 2.37 -7.87
N ALA A 203 -21.99 1.63 -6.83
CA ALA A 203 -20.61 1.17 -6.75
C ALA A 203 -20.31 0.23 -7.93
N ARG A 204 -19.14 0.41 -8.56
CA ARG A 204 -18.73 -0.43 -9.69
C ARG A 204 -18.17 -1.77 -9.18
N GLU A 205 -18.40 -2.84 -9.92
CA GLU A 205 -17.84 -4.16 -9.61
C GLU A 205 -16.30 -4.12 -9.58
N ALA A 206 -15.72 -4.90 -8.66
CA ALA A 206 -14.30 -5.16 -8.65
C ALA A 206 -13.98 -6.04 -9.86
N ARG A 207 -13.02 -5.65 -10.70
CA ARG A 207 -12.54 -6.54 -11.75
C ARG A 207 -11.84 -7.72 -11.07
N SER A 208 -12.41 -8.91 -11.25
CA SER A 208 -11.83 -10.21 -10.91
C SER A 208 -10.56 -10.50 -11.70
#